data_AF-A0A1D2MW18-F1
#
_entry.id   AF-A0A1D2MW18-F1
#
_cell.length_a   1.000
_cell.length_b   1.000
_cell.length_c   1.000
_cell.angle_alpha   90.00
_cell.angle_beta   90.00
_cell.angle_gamma   90.00
#
_symmetry.space_group_name_H-M   'P 1'
#
loop_
_entity.id
_entity.type
_entity.pdbx_description
1 polymer ?
#
loop_
_entity_poly.entity_id
_entity_poly.type
_entity_poly.pdbx_seq_one_letter_code
_entity_poly.pdbx_strand_id
1 'polypeptide(L)'
;MTPLNETALAAYIWIHGTEVSTEDTDIILSKIDPKTFWNVVKTHCSSDSEACNIACRLQKLPASGSSIERCFSTLSSIMTKTRNRLGIEKAGKLCTIYQSLHFLPDEEYM
;
A
#
# COMPACT_ATOMS: atom_id res chain seq x y z
N MET A 1 -21.91 1.94 17.01
CA MET A 1 -21.08 1.23 16.01
C MET A 1 -21.86 1.23 14.73
N THR A 2 -21.46 2.01 13.73
CA THR A 2 -22.00 1.84 12.37
C THR A 2 -21.50 0.50 11.84
N PRO A 3 -22.36 -0.32 11.25
CA PRO A 3 -21.95 -1.61 10.72
C PRO A 3 -20.98 -1.42 9.55
N LEU A 4 -20.01 -2.31 9.43
CA LEU A 4 -18.87 -2.21 8.50
C LEU A 4 -19.31 -2.06 7.03
N ASN A 5 -20.48 -2.61 6.69
CA ASN A 5 -21.12 -2.52 5.37
C ASN A 5 -21.53 -1.08 5.01
N GLU A 6 -22.11 -0.32 5.94
CA GLU A 6 -22.48 1.08 5.75
C GLU A 6 -21.24 1.97 5.59
N THR A 7 -20.20 1.67 6.36
CA THR A 7 -18.90 2.34 6.24
C THR A 7 -18.22 2.07 4.89
N ALA A 8 -18.30 0.83 4.38
CA ALA A 8 -17.80 0.49 3.06
C ALA A 8 -18.57 1.15 1.92
N LEU A 9 -19.90 1.22 2.04
CA LEU A 9 -20.75 1.91 1.07
C LEU A 9 -20.44 3.42 1.04
N ALA A 10 -20.33 4.05 2.21
CA ALA A 10 -19.99 5.47 2.33
C ALA A 10 -18.60 5.78 1.76
N ALA A 11 -17.61 4.91 2.02
CA ALA A 11 -16.28 5.05 1.44
C ALA A 11 -16.31 4.91 -0.09
N TYR A 12 -17.05 3.94 -0.63
CA TYR A 12 -17.16 3.74 -2.09
C TYR A 12 -17.88 4.90 -2.79
N ILE A 13 -19.00 5.38 -2.23
CA ILE A 13 -19.73 6.54 -2.74
C ILE A 13 -18.81 7.77 -2.74
N TRP A 14 -18.00 7.94 -1.71
CA TRP A 14 -17.04 9.05 -1.65
C TRP A 14 -15.94 8.94 -2.71
N ILE A 15 -15.41 7.73 -2.95
CA ILE A 15 -14.34 7.51 -3.94
C ILE A 15 -14.85 7.62 -5.38
N HIS A 16 -16.05 7.08 -5.67
CA HIS A 16 -16.55 6.89 -7.03
C HIS A 16 -17.77 7.75 -7.40
N GLY A 17 -18.40 8.43 -6.44
CA GLY A 17 -19.53 9.33 -6.69
C GLY A 17 -20.84 8.63 -7.13
N THR A 18 -20.91 7.30 -7.02
CA THR A 18 -22.05 6.50 -7.46
C THR A 18 -22.75 5.84 -6.30
N GLU A 19 -24.06 6.05 -6.15
CA GLU A 19 -24.90 5.30 -5.24
C GLU A 19 -25.05 3.86 -5.75
N VAL A 20 -24.65 2.90 -4.91
CA VAL A 20 -24.76 1.46 -5.21
C VAL A 20 -25.60 0.81 -4.13
N SER A 21 -26.41 -0.17 -4.52
CA SER A 21 -27.25 -0.95 -3.60
C SER A 21 -26.43 -1.62 -2.50
N THR A 22 -26.98 -1.69 -1.29
CA THR A 22 -26.40 -2.36 -0.12
C THR A 22 -26.21 -3.87 -0.30
N GLU A 23 -26.83 -4.48 -1.31
CA GLU A 23 -26.70 -5.90 -1.60
C GLU A 23 -25.40 -6.28 -2.34
N ASP A 24 -24.67 -5.28 -2.89
CA ASP A 24 -23.46 -5.49 -3.69
C ASP A 24 -22.15 -5.16 -2.95
N THR A 25 -22.16 -5.10 -1.61
CA THR A 25 -21.01 -4.67 -0.80
C THR A 25 -19.75 -5.50 -1.01
N ASP A 26 -19.89 -6.80 -1.27
CA ASP A 26 -18.74 -7.69 -1.50
C ASP A 26 -18.06 -7.39 -2.84
N ILE A 27 -18.85 -7.04 -3.86
CA ILE A 27 -18.35 -6.62 -5.17
C ILE A 27 -17.62 -5.28 -5.04
N ILE A 28 -18.17 -4.36 -4.25
CA ILE A 28 -17.56 -3.07 -3.94
C ILE A 28 -16.21 -3.24 -3.24
N LEU A 29 -16.17 -4.05 -2.17
CA LEU A 29 -14.95 -4.31 -1.40
C LEU A 29 -13.86 -4.96 -2.25
N SER A 30 -14.23 -5.78 -3.24
CA SER A 30 -13.26 -6.38 -4.17
C SER A 30 -12.58 -5.37 -5.12
N LYS A 31 -13.22 -4.21 -5.34
CA LYS A 31 -12.74 -3.16 -6.27
C LYS A 31 -11.93 -2.07 -5.58
N ILE A 32 -12.11 -1.87 -4.28
CA ILE A 32 -11.42 -0.83 -3.53
C ILE A 32 -10.05 -1.35 -3.10
N ASP A 33 -9.00 -0.58 -3.38
CA ASP A 33 -7.68 -0.85 -2.80
C ASP A 33 -7.76 -0.78 -1.27
N PRO A 34 -7.32 -1.83 -0.53
CA PRO A 34 -7.44 -1.87 0.91
C PRO A 34 -6.76 -0.69 1.63
N LYS A 35 -5.69 -0.09 1.08
CA LYS A 35 -5.07 1.10 1.71
C LYS A 35 -5.97 2.31 1.59
N THR A 36 -6.56 2.50 0.41
CA THR A 36 -7.52 3.57 0.15
C THR A 36 -8.72 3.46 1.07
N PHE A 37 -9.27 2.25 1.24
CA PHE A 37 -10.38 2.00 2.16
C PHE A 37 -10.07 2.44 3.59
N TRP A 38 -9.01 1.92 4.21
CA TRP A 38 -8.69 2.24 5.61
C TRP A 38 -8.29 3.70 5.82
N ASN A 39 -7.73 4.36 4.80
CA ASN A 39 -7.48 5.80 4.84
C ASN A 39 -8.78 6.61 4.88
N VAL A 40 -9.76 6.25 4.05
CA VAL A 40 -11.09 6.91 4.02
C VAL A 40 -11.86 6.67 5.31
N VAL A 41 -11.83 5.44 5.84
CA VAL A 41 -12.43 5.12 7.14
C VAL A 41 -11.79 5.96 8.24
N LYS A 42 -10.46 6.09 8.24
CA LYS A 42 -9.76 6.91 9.23
C LYS A 42 -10.11 8.40 9.15
N THR A 43 -10.35 8.95 7.96
CA THR A 43 -10.66 10.38 7.79
C THR A 43 -12.12 10.71 8.06
N HIS A 44 -13.06 9.79 7.78
CA HIS A 44 -14.49 10.07 7.83
C HIS A 44 -15.27 9.32 8.92
N CYS A 45 -14.77 8.18 9.40
CA CYS A 45 -15.39 7.44 10.49
C CYS A 45 -14.60 7.64 11.77
N SER A 46 -15.17 8.40 12.72
CA SER A 46 -14.60 8.66 14.04
C SER A 46 -14.53 7.42 14.95
N SER A 47 -14.99 6.26 14.50
CA SER A 47 -15.01 5.01 15.25
C SER A 47 -13.67 4.29 15.17
N ASP A 48 -12.98 4.20 16.31
CA ASP A 48 -11.71 3.49 16.54
C ASP A 48 -10.57 3.81 15.57
N SER A 49 -10.07 5.04 15.70
CA SER A 49 -8.80 5.49 15.10
C SER A 49 -7.65 4.51 15.33
N GLU A 50 -7.62 3.81 16.47
CA GLU A 50 -6.58 2.84 16.80
C GLU A 50 -6.64 1.60 15.90
N ALA A 51 -7.82 1.03 15.67
CA ALA A 51 -8.00 -0.11 14.76
C ALA A 51 -7.62 0.26 13.31
N CYS A 52 -8.01 1.45 12.85
CA CYS A 52 -7.62 1.95 11.55
C CYS A 52 -6.10 2.14 11.44
N ASN A 53 -5.45 2.67 12.47
CA ASN A 53 -4.00 2.82 12.51
C ASN A 53 -3.27 1.47 12.46
N ILE A 54 -3.80 0.45 13.15
CA ILE A 54 -3.27 -0.91 13.10
C ILE A 54 -3.42 -1.48 11.68
N ALA A 55 -4.60 -1.36 11.07
CA ALA A 55 -4.84 -1.84 9.70
C ALA A 55 -3.90 -1.16 8.69
N CYS A 56 -3.74 0.16 8.75
CA CYS A 56 -2.79 0.90 7.91
C CYS A 56 -1.33 0.49 8.14
N ARG A 57 -0.97 0.08 9.35
CA ARG A 57 0.39 -0.42 9.67
C ARG A 57 0.62 -1.84 9.15
N LEU A 58 -0.36 -2.73 9.30
CA LEU A 58 -0.29 -4.10 8.81
C LEU A 58 -0.06 -4.15 7.30
N GLN A 59 -0.70 -3.26 6.54
CA GLN A 59 -0.54 -3.18 5.09
C GLN A 59 0.83 -2.67 4.63
N LYS A 60 1.69 -2.18 5.54
CA LYS A 60 3.07 -1.81 5.24
C LYS A 60 4.05 -2.97 5.46
N LEU A 61 3.60 -4.06 6.06
CA LEU A 61 4.43 -5.23 6.27
C LEU A 61 4.65 -5.95 4.93
N PRO A 62 5.87 -6.46 4.69
CA PRO A 62 6.12 -7.29 3.52
C PRO A 62 5.27 -8.56 3.60
N ALA A 63 4.61 -8.91 2.49
CA ALA A 63 3.75 -10.09 2.43
C ALA A 63 4.53 -11.40 2.61
N SER A 64 5.85 -11.40 2.35
CA SER A 64 6.70 -12.59 2.42
C SER A 64 8.17 -12.27 2.70
N GLY A 65 8.91 -13.27 3.20
CA GLY A 65 10.37 -13.22 3.31
C GLY A 65 11.07 -13.02 1.96
N SER A 66 10.48 -13.50 0.86
CA SER A 66 11.02 -13.30 -0.49
C SER A 66 11.06 -11.82 -0.92
N SER A 67 10.16 -10.98 -0.41
CA SER A 67 10.25 -9.53 -0.61
C SER A 67 11.52 -8.96 0.04
N ILE A 68 11.88 -9.46 1.23
CA ILE A 68 13.09 -9.05 1.95
C ILE A 68 14.35 -9.55 1.22
N GLU A 69 14.35 -10.78 0.71
CA GLU A 69 15.45 -11.34 -0.08
C GLU A 69 15.70 -10.56 -1.38
N ARG A 70 14.64 -10.06 -2.02
CA ARG A 70 14.76 -9.15 -3.17
C ARG A 70 15.47 -7.86 -2.76
N CYS A 71 15.16 -7.28 -1.60
CA CYS A 71 15.88 -6.11 -1.06
C CYS A 71 17.37 -6.39 -0.87
N PHE A 72 17.74 -7.55 -0.31
CA PHE A 72 19.14 -7.92 -0.11
C PHE A 72 19.88 -8.16 -1.42
N SER A 73 19.21 -8.76 -2.41
CA SER A 73 19.78 -8.96 -3.74
C SER A 73 20.07 -7.63 -4.44
N THR A 74 19.12 -6.69 -4.39
CA THR A 74 19.30 -5.32 -4.91
C THR A 74 20.43 -4.59 -4.18
N LEU A 75 20.45 -4.66 -2.84
CA LEU A 75 21.49 -4.03 -2.05
C LEU A 75 22.89 -4.62 -2.34
N SER A 76 22.98 -5.95 -2.47
CA SER A 76 24.21 -6.65 -2.84
C SER A 76 24.71 -6.21 -4.21
N SER A 77 23.81 -6.10 -5.20
CA SER A 77 24.15 -5.59 -6.54
C SER A 77 24.69 -4.16 -6.50
N ILE A 78 24.03 -3.27 -5.74
CA ILE A 78 24.47 -1.87 -5.55
C ILE A 78 25.88 -1.82 -4.93
N MET A 79 26.11 -2.62 -3.90
CA MET A 79 27.36 -2.64 -3.13
C MET A 79 28.54 -3.26 -3.88
N THR A 80 28.27 -4.24 -4.76
CA THR A 80 29.31 -5.06 -5.40
C THR A 80 29.54 -4.71 -6.86
N LYS A 81 28.48 -4.45 -7.63
CA LYS A 81 28.55 -4.31 -9.10
C LYS A 81 28.37 -2.88 -9.58
N THR A 82 27.40 -2.14 -9.04
CA THR A 82 26.99 -0.85 -9.62
C THR A 82 27.83 0.33 -9.14
N ARG A 83 28.32 0.32 -7.89
CA ARG A 83 29.19 1.39 -7.36
C ARG A 83 30.23 0.84 -6.38
N ASN A 84 31.51 1.06 -6.68
CA ASN A 84 32.63 0.74 -5.79
C ASN A 84 32.39 1.33 -4.39
N ARG A 85 32.03 0.47 -3.43
CA ARG A 85 32.03 0.71 -1.98
C ARG A 85 31.25 1.96 -1.53
N LEU A 86 29.98 2.06 -1.92
CA LEU A 86 29.08 2.95 -1.18
C LEU A 86 29.05 2.53 0.29
N GLY A 87 29.18 3.48 1.21
CA GLY A 87 28.91 3.21 2.62
C GLY A 87 27.47 2.72 2.81
N ILE A 88 27.24 1.90 3.84
CA ILE A 88 25.95 1.24 4.12
C ILE A 88 24.76 2.20 4.08
N GLU A 89 24.93 3.42 4.60
CA GLU A 89 23.88 4.43 4.63
C GLU A 89 23.45 4.88 3.22
N LYS A 90 24.42 5.15 2.33
CA LYS A 90 24.14 5.59 0.96
C LYS A 90 23.58 4.46 0.10
N ALA A 91 24.08 3.24 0.30
CA ALA A 91 23.58 2.05 -0.38
C ALA A 91 22.14 1.72 0.05
N GLY A 92 21.80 1.89 1.33
CA GLY A 92 20.44 1.74 1.84
C GLY A 92 19.46 2.72 1.18
N LYS A 93 19.81 4.02 1.15
CA LYS A 93 19.02 5.04 0.46
C LYS A 93 18.83 4.72 -1.02
N LEU A 94 19.89 4.26 -1.70
CA LEU A 94 19.82 3.90 -3.12
C LEU A 94 18.96 2.65 -3.34
N CYS A 95 19.00 1.66 -2.45
CA CYS A 95 18.14 0.47 -2.51
C CYS A 95 16.66 0.87 -2.37
N THR A 96 16.33 1.80 -1.49
CA THR A 96 14.95 2.35 -1.37
C THR A 96 14.51 3.02 -2.67
N ILE A 97 15.36 3.85 -3.28
CA ILE A 97 15.04 4.51 -4.56
C ILE A 97 14.84 3.46 -5.66
N TYR A 98 15.71 2.46 -5.74
CA TYR A 98 15.62 1.39 -6.73
C TYR A 98 14.30 0.61 -6.62
N GLN A 99 13.89 0.31 -5.39
CA GLN A 99 12.59 -0.32 -5.14
C GLN A 99 11.44 0.59 -5.57
N SER A 100 11.45 1.87 -5.15
CA SER A 100 10.39 2.81 -5.53
C SER A 100 10.26 2.99 -7.04
N LEU A 101 11.38 2.99 -7.78
CA LEU A 101 11.37 3.07 -9.24
C LEU A 101 10.81 1.81 -9.90
N HIS A 102 11.11 0.62 -9.38
CA HIS A 102 10.55 -0.65 -9.88
C HIS A 102 9.08 -0.89 -9.48
N PHE A 103 8.51 -0.05 -8.60
CA PHE A 103 7.10 -0.05 -8.25
C PHE A 103 6.27 0.94 -9.07
N LEU A 104 6.92 1.84 -9.83
CA LEU A 104 6.22 2.61 -10.85
C LEU A 104 5.97 1.67 -12.03
N PRO A 105 4.73 1.51 -12.52
CA PRO A 105 4.51 0.79 -13.76
C PRO A 105 5.38 1.46 -14.82
N ASP A 106 6.12 0.67 -15.59
CA ASP A 106 6.87 1.16 -16.73
C ASP A 106 5.88 2.01 -17.55
N GLU A 107 6.07 3.34 -17.54
CA GLU A 107 5.41 4.19 -18.52
C GLU A 107 5.83 3.64 -19.87
N GLU A 108 4.82 3.06 -20.51
CA GLU A 108 4.80 2.47 -21.83
C GLU A 108 5.47 3.45 -22.81
N TYR A 109 6.77 3.31 -23.01
CA TYR A 109 7.44 3.81 -24.21
C TYR A 109 7.06 2.88 -25.36
N MET A 110 5.87 3.10 -25.92
CA MET A 110 5.56 2.90 -27.34
C MET A 110 4.44 3.87 -27.76
#